data_AF-A0A944BYT8-F1
#
_entry.id   AF-A0A944BYT8-F1
#
_cell.length_a   1.000
_cell.length_b   1.000
_cell.length_c   1.000
_cell.angle_alpha   90.00
_cell.angle_beta   90.00
_cell.angle_gamma   90.00
#
_symmetry.space_group_name_H-M   'P 1'
#
loop_
_entity.id
_entity.type
_entity.pdbx_description
1 polymer ?
#
loop_
_entity_poly.entity_id
_entity_poly.type
_entity_poly.pdbx_seq_one_letter_code
_entity_poly.pdbx_strand_id
1 'polypeptide(L)' 'ALKRITQMPVSSLEQAESLEQLRWLQAGLDIRVGYTHAETIGIDTPEDLARAEEWLKNHTDK' A
#
# COMPACT_ATOMS: atom_id res chain seq x y z
N ALA A 1 -12.96 7.76 9.98
CA ALA A 1 -11.73 7.03 10.37
C ALA A 1 -10.47 7.67 9.77
N LEU A 2 -10.34 7.77 8.44
CA LEU A 2 -9.11 8.26 7.78
C LEU A 2 -8.62 9.64 8.28
N LYS A 3 -9.49 10.66 8.39
CA LYS A 3 -9.12 11.99 8.91
C LYS A 3 -8.53 11.96 10.32
N ARG A 4 -8.99 11.04 11.18
CA ARG A 4 -8.46 10.88 12.55
C ARG A 4 -7.05 10.29 12.48
N ILE A 5 -6.85 9.28 11.64
CA ILE A 5 -5.56 8.60 11.45
C ILE A 5 -4.49 9.58 10.95
N THR A 6 -4.83 10.42 9.96
CA THR A 6 -3.90 11.41 9.40
C THR A 6 -3.48 12.49 10.40
N GLN A 7 -4.23 12.68 11.49
CA GLN A 7 -3.93 13.66 12.54
C GLN A 7 -3.17 13.03 13.73
N MET A 8 -2.96 11.71 13.73
CA MET A 8 -2.28 11.04 14.84
C MET A 8 -0.78 11.33 14.79
N PRO A 9 -0.14 11.58 15.95
CA PRO A 9 1.31 11.71 16.01
C PRO A 9 1.98 10.41 15.57
N VAL A 10 3.20 10.53 15.07
CA VAL A 10 4.07 9.37 14.79
C VAL A 10 4.22 8.55 16.06
N SER A 11 4.03 7.24 15.92
CA SER A 11 4.07 6.32 17.05
C SER A 11 5.48 5.75 17.29
N SER A 12 5.74 5.22 18.48
CA SER A 12 7.07 4.69 18.82
C SER A 12 7.48 3.51 17.93
N LEU A 13 6.55 2.63 17.56
CA LEU A 13 6.85 1.50 16.67
C LEU A 13 6.97 1.94 15.21
N GLU A 14 6.16 2.90 14.76
CA GLU A 14 6.33 3.51 13.43
C GLU A 14 7.73 4.11 13.29
N GLN A 15 8.22 4.84 14.29
CA GLN A 15 9.57 5.41 14.26
C GLN A 15 10.66 4.33 14.28
N ALA A 16 10.48 3.27 15.06
CA ALA A 16 11.45 2.18 15.16
C ALA A 16 11.57 1.36 13.87
N GLU A 17 10.46 1.11 13.18
CA GLU A 17 10.38 0.19 12.02
C GLU A 17 10.21 0.92 10.68
N SER A 18 9.97 2.24 10.70
CA SER A 18 9.58 3.02 9.51
C SER A 18 8.33 2.50 8.81
N LEU A 19 7.33 2.06 9.59
CA LEU A 19 6.08 1.45 9.12
C LEU A 19 4.83 2.18 9.63
N GLU A 20 4.15 2.95 8.78
CA GLU A 20 2.99 3.78 9.16
C GLU A 20 1.81 2.99 9.72
N GLN A 21 1.60 1.75 9.28
CA GLN A 21 0.50 0.91 9.75
C GLN A 21 0.60 0.58 11.24
N LEU A 22 1.80 0.63 11.82
CA LEU A 22 2.01 0.38 13.25
C LEU A 22 1.37 1.46 14.11
N ARG A 23 1.26 2.70 13.60
CA ARG A 23 0.54 3.79 14.27
C ARG A 23 -0.93 3.44 14.51
N TRP A 24 -1.55 2.70 13.59
CA TRP A 24 -2.96 2.34 13.68
C TRP A 24 -3.13 1.26 14.75
N LEU A 25 -2.28 0.23 14.72
CA LEU A 25 -2.27 -0.85 15.69
C LEU A 25 -2.01 -0.34 17.12
N GLN A 26 -1.05 0.57 17.30
CA GLN A 26 -0.75 1.16 18.62
C GLN A 26 -1.89 2.01 19.18
N ALA A 27 -2.78 2.53 18.33
CA ALA A 27 -3.96 3.27 18.75
C ALA A 27 -5.21 2.39 18.91
N GLY A 28 -5.04 1.07 18.89
CA GLY A 28 -6.12 0.09 19.05
C GLY A 28 -7.07 0.02 17.86
N LEU A 29 -6.59 0.34 16.65
CA LEU A 29 -7.36 0.17 15.42
C LEU A 29 -7.04 -1.17 14.77
N ASP A 30 -8.09 -1.83 14.26
CA ASP A 30 -7.93 -3.09 13.53
C ASP A 30 -7.51 -2.86 12.08
N ILE A 31 -6.60 -3.71 11.59
CA ILE A 31 -6.26 -3.81 10.17
C ILE A 31 -6.79 -5.15 9.66
N ARG A 32 -7.67 -5.11 8.66
CA ARG A 32 -8.19 -6.31 8.00
C ARG A 32 -7.38 -6.58 6.74
N VAL A 33 -7.00 -7.83 6.52
CA VAL A 33 -6.23 -8.30 5.36
C VAL A 33 -6.97 -9.48 4.72
N GLY A 34 -6.86 -9.62 3.40
CA GLY A 34 -7.42 -10.75 2.65
C GLY A 34 -6.46 -11.21 1.55
N TYR A 35 -6.59 -12.48 1.14
CA TYR A 35 -5.84 -13.02 0.02
C TYR A 35 -6.44 -12.59 -1.32
N THR A 36 -5.60 -12.40 -2.32
CA THR A 36 -6.02 -12.14 -3.70
C THR A 36 -5.11 -12.89 -4.67
N HIS A 37 -5.68 -13.30 -5.80
CA HIS A 37 -4.93 -13.82 -6.95
C HIS A 37 -4.64 -12.74 -8.00
N ALA A 38 -5.12 -11.51 -7.77
CA ALA A 38 -4.81 -10.39 -8.65
C ALA A 38 -3.33 -10.02 -8.49
N GLU A 39 -2.60 -10.07 -9.60
CA GLU A 39 -1.22 -9.60 -9.66
C GLU A 39 -1.18 -8.07 -9.63
N THR A 40 -0.18 -7.51 -8.96
CA THR A 40 0.06 -6.07 -8.89
C THR A 40 1.32 -5.73 -9.66
N ILE A 41 1.28 -4.66 -10.44
CA ILE A 41 2.45 -4.12 -11.14
C ILE A 41 2.97 -2.91 -10.36
N GLY A 42 4.13 -3.07 -9.73
CA GLY A 42 4.86 -1.94 -9.13
C GLY A 42 5.56 -1.12 -10.22
N ILE A 43 5.50 0.21 -10.11
CA ILE A 43 6.14 1.13 -11.05
C ILE A 43 7.01 2.11 -10.26
N ASP A 44 8.32 1.89 -10.27
CA ASP A 44 9.30 2.75 -9.58
C ASP A 44 10.31 3.38 -10.56
N THR A 45 10.44 2.81 -11.77
CA THR A 45 11.36 3.25 -12.84
C THR A 45 10.64 3.45 -14.17
N PRO A 46 11.21 4.21 -15.13
CA PRO A 46 10.67 4.31 -16.49
C PRO A 46 10.49 2.97 -17.19
N GLU A 47 11.39 2.01 -16.94
CA GLU A 47 11.31 0.66 -17.48
C GLU A 47 10.11 -0.12 -16.91
N ASP A 48 9.77 0.07 -15.64
CA ASP A 48 8.56 -0.52 -15.05
C ASP A 48 7.28 0.00 -15.71
N LEU A 49 7.25 1.29 -16.04
CA LEU A 49 6.14 1.89 -16.75
C LEU A 49 5.97 1.25 -18.14
N ALA A 50 7.07 1.09 -18.89
CA ALA A 50 7.03 0.44 -20.20
C ALA A 50 6.48 -1.01 -20.11
N ARG A 51 6.90 -1.76 -19.07
CA ARG A 51 6.36 -3.11 -18.81
C ARG A 51 4.88 -3.09 -18.43
N ALA A 52 4.45 -2.12 -17.62
CA ALA A 52 3.05 -1.96 -17.24
C ALA A 52 2.17 -1.61 -18.45
N GLU A 53 2.65 -0.75 -19.35
CA GLU A 53 1.97 -0.40 -20.59
C GLU A 53 1.85 -1.59 -21.55
N GLU A 54 2.91 -2.39 -21.68
CA GLU A 54 2.87 -3.64 -22.47
C GLU A 54 1.90 -4.65 -21.86
N TRP A 55 1.93 -4.85 -20.54
CA TRP A 55 0.97 -5.68 -19.85
C TRP A 55 -0.47 -5.20 -20.11
N LEU A 56 -0.74 -3.89 -20.02
CA LEU A 56 -2.07 -3.31 -20.24
C LEU A 56 -2.57 -3.57 -21.67
N LYS A 57 -1.71 -3.40 -22.69
CA LYS A 57 -2.03 -3.70 -24.10
C LYS A 57 -2.37 -5.18 -24.33
N ASN A 58 -1.66 -6.08 -23.64
CA ASN A 58 -1.85 -7.52 -23.76
C ASN A 58 -3.05 -8.04 -22.96
N HIS A 59 -3.60 -7.24 -22.04
CA HIS A 59 -4.70 -7.60 -21.16
C HIS A 59 -5.94 -6.70 -21.35
N THR A 60 -6.07 -6.05 -22.52
CA THR A 60 -7.20 -5.13 -22.81
C THR A 60 -8.52 -5.83 -23.14
N ASP A 61 -8.58 -7.17 -23.12
CA ASP A 61 -9.81 -7.95 -23.36
C ASP A 61 -10.48 -8.46 -22.08
N LYS A 62 -10.90 -7.53 -21.20
CA LYS A 62 -11.89 -7.80 -20.13
C LYS A 62 -12.93 -6.69 -20.03
#